data_AF-Q0DZR0-F1
#
_entry.id   AF-Q0DZR0-F1
#
_cell.length_a   1.000
_cell.length_b   1.000
_cell.length_c   1.000
_cell.angle_alpha   90.00
_cell.angle_beta   90.00
_cell.angle_gamma   90.00
#
_symmetry.space_group_name_H-M   'P 1'
#
loop_
_entity.id
_entity.type
_entity.pdbx_description
1 polymer ?
#
loop_
_entity_poly.entity_id
_entity_poly.type
_entity_poly.pdbx_seq_one_letter_code
_entity_poly.pdbx_strand_id
1 'polypeptide(L)' 'ERRTRISEKLRKLQELVPNMDKQTSTADMLDLAVEHIKGLQSQLQALKHEQEKCTCCSRP' A
#
# COMPACT_ATOMS: atom_id res chain seq x y z
N GLU A 1 28.03 -2.17 1.78
CA GLU A 1 27.09 -1.09 1.42
C GLU A 1 25.78 -1.56 0.76
N ARG A 2 25.79 -2.33 -0.35
CA ARG A 2 24.53 -2.74 -1.04
C ARG A 2 23.55 -3.52 -0.15
N ARG A 3 24.01 -4.53 0.61
CA ARG A 3 23.12 -5.35 1.46
C ARG A 3 22.45 -4.51 2.55
N THR A 4 23.19 -3.58 3.17
CA THR A 4 22.68 -2.65 4.18
C THR A 4 21.51 -1.82 3.64
N ARG A 5 21.65 -1.25 2.44
CA ARG A 5 20.59 -0.46 1.79
C ARG A 5 19.34 -1.28 1.47
N ILE A 6 19.50 -2.57 1.14
CA ILE A 6 18.37 -3.48 0.89
C ILE A 6 17.64 -3.78 2.20
N SER A 7 18.36 -4.10 3.27
CA SER A 7 17.77 -4.35 4.59
C SER A 7 17.00 -3.14 5.13
N GLU A 8 17.51 -1.93 4.95
CA GLU A 8 16.79 -0.71 5.32
C GLU A 8 15.47 -0.53 4.56
N LYS A 9 15.48 -0.80 3.25
CA LYS A 9 14.26 -0.73 2.43
C LYS A 9 13.23 -1.80 2.83
N LEU A 10 13.68 -3.01 3.16
CA LEU A 10 12.79 -4.07 3.66
C LEU A 10 12.16 -3.70 5.01
N ARG A 11 12.93 -3.09 5.92
CA ARG A 11 12.39 -2.63 7.21
C ARG A 11 11.31 -1.56 7.05
N LYS A 12 11.51 -0.61 6.13
CA LYS A 12 10.49 0.38 5.77
C LYS A 12 9.25 -0.27 5.15
N LEU A 13 9.43 -1.29 4.32
CA LEU A 13 8.32 -2.03 3.73
C LEU A 13 7.45 -2.70 4.80
N GLN A 14 8.09 -3.30 5.82
CA GLN A 14 7.41 -3.89 6.98
C GLN A 14 6.57 -2.91 7.79
N GLU A 15 6.97 -1.63 7.85
CA GLU A 15 6.20 -0.60 8.56
C GLU A 15 5.00 -0.09 7.76
N LEU A 16 5.01 -0.24 6.42
CA LEU A 16 3.99 0.32 5.54
C LEU A 16 2.91 -0.69 5.15
N VAL A 17 3.24 -1.97 5.08
CA VAL A 17 2.31 -3.00 4.60
C VAL A 17 1.69 -3.73 5.78
N PRO A 18 0.34 -3.78 5.89
CA PRO A 18 -0.34 -4.50 6.96
C PRO A 18 -0.13 -6.01 6.84
N ASN A 19 -0.33 -6.74 7.95
CA ASN A 19 -0.23 -8.20 8.03
C ASN A 19 1.17 -8.79 7.76
N MET A 20 2.22 -8.00 7.92
CA MET A 20 3.59 -8.53 7.95
C MET A 20 3.96 -8.95 9.38
N ASP A 21 3.96 -10.27 9.64
CA ASP A 21 4.52 -10.81 10.88
C ASP A 21 6.03 -11.10 10.74
N LYS A 22 6.70 -11.34 11.87
CA LYS A 22 8.17 -11.53 11.92
C LYS A 22 8.68 -12.77 11.17
N GLN A 23 7.81 -13.73 10.82
CA GLN A 23 8.15 -14.95 10.08
C GLN A 23 7.84 -14.85 8.58
N THR A 24 7.25 -13.74 8.11
CA THR A 24 6.98 -13.53 6.68
C THR A 24 8.27 -13.62 5.86
N SER A 25 8.31 -14.51 4.86
CA SER A 25 9.48 -14.63 3.99
C SER A 25 9.66 -13.37 3.15
N THR A 26 10.88 -13.13 2.62
CA THR A 26 11.10 -11.96 1.75
C THR A 26 10.26 -12.01 0.47
N ALA A 27 9.96 -13.20 -0.06
CA ALA A 27 9.10 -13.34 -1.22
C ALA A 27 7.66 -12.93 -0.89
N ASP A 28 7.09 -13.53 0.16
CA ASP A 28 5.73 -13.22 0.62
C ASP A 28 5.60 -11.74 1.00
N MET A 29 6.65 -11.15 1.59
CA MET A 29 6.68 -9.73 1.92
C MET A 29 6.51 -8.83 0.68
N LEU A 30 7.16 -9.20 -0.43
CA LEU A 30 7.04 -8.46 -1.67
C LEU A 30 5.66 -8.67 -2.32
N ASP A 31 5.11 -9.88 -2.23
CA ASP A 31 3.77 -10.18 -2.76
C ASP A 31 2.67 -9.43 -1.99
N LEU A 32 2.72 -9.45 -0.66
CA LEU A 32 1.82 -8.68 0.21
C LEU A 32 1.90 -7.18 -0.08
N ALA A 33 3.09 -6.66 -0.36
CA ALA A 33 3.27 -5.26 -0.74
C ALA A 33 2.58 -4.93 -2.07
N VAL A 34 2.70 -5.82 -3.06
CA VAL A 34 2.04 -5.67 -4.37
C VAL A 34 0.52 -5.72 -4.21
N GLU A 35 0.00 -6.65 -3.43
CA GLU A 35 -1.44 -6.74 -3.14
C GLU A 35 -1.96 -5.50 -2.43
N HIS A 36 -1.23 -5.00 -1.44
CA HIS A 36 -1.61 -3.79 -0.72
C HIS A 36 -1.67 -2.57 -1.65
N ILE A 37 -0.68 -2.39 -2.52
CA ILE A 37 -0.69 -1.30 -3.52
C ILE A 37 -1.89 -1.41 -4.46
N LYS A 38 -2.20 -2.62 -4.96
CA LYS A 38 -3.38 -2.84 -5.81
C LYS A 38 -4.67 -2.49 -5.07
N GLY A 39 -4.80 -2.92 -3.81
CA GLY A 39 -5.96 -2.60 -2.97
C GLY A 39 -6.14 -1.09 -2.75
N LEU A 40 -5.05 -0.37 -2.49
CA LEU A 40 -5.07 1.09 -2.36
C LEU A 40 -5.48 1.78 -3.68
N GLN A 41 -4.96 1.31 -4.81
CA GLN A 41 -5.35 1.84 -6.13
C GLN A 41 -6.84 1.65 -6.41
N SER A 42 -7.40 0.48 -6.08
CA SER A 42 -8.83 0.21 -6.22
C SER A 42 -9.68 1.10 -5.31
N GLN A 43 -9.27 1.31 -4.05
CA GLN A 43 -9.97 2.21 -3.13
C GLN A 43 -9.97 3.66 -3.65
N LEU A 44 -8.83 4.13 -4.16
CA LEU A 44 -8.74 5.46 -4.76
C LEU A 44 -9.64 5.62 -5.98
N GLN A 45 -9.71 4.61 -6.85
CA GLN A 45 -10.62 4.62 -8.00
C GLN A 45 -12.09 4.67 -7.56
N ALA A 46 -12.47 3.88 -6.56
CA ALA A 46 -13.82 3.90 -6.01
C ALA A 46 -14.18 5.27 -5.40
N LEU A 47 -13.31 5.80 -4.53
CA LEU A 47 -13.48 7.12 -3.91
C LEU A 47 -13.56 8.25 -4.95
N LYS A 48 -12.75 8.19 -6.00
CA LYS A 48 -12.80 9.18 -7.09
C LYS A 48 -14.12 9.10 -7.85
N HIS A 49 -14.59 7.89 -8.16
CA HIS A 49 -15.88 7.68 -8.82
C HIS A 49 -17.05 8.14 -7.94
N GLU A 50 -16.98 7.90 -6.63
CA GLU A 50 -17.96 8.41 -5.66
C GLU A 50 -17.90 9.93 -5.56
N GLN A 51 -16.71 10.53 -5.57
CA GLN A 51 -16.52 11.99 -5.58
C GLN A 51 -17.11 12.62 -6.84
N GLU A 52 -16.86 12.05 -8.02
CA GLU A 52 -17.42 12.51 -9.30
C GLU A 52 -18.96 12.44 -9.32
N LYS A 53 -19.53 11.45 -8.62
CA LYS A 53 -20.98 11.30 -8.45
C LYS A 53 -21.55 12.12 -7.30
N CYS A 54 -20.70 12.64 -6.40
CA CYS A 54 -21.19 13.39 -5.26
C CYS A 54 -21.57 14.80 -5.70
N THR A 55 -22.86 15.09 -5.65
CA THR A 55 -23.40 16.47 -5.76
C THR A 55 -23.11 17.31 -4.52
N CYS A 56 -22.50 16.72 -3.49
CA CYS A 56 -22.16 17.37 -2.22
C CYS A 56 -21.04 18.41 -2.33
N CYS A 57 -20.22 18.37 -3.39
CA CYS A 57 -19.17 19.38 -3.65
C CYS A 57 -19.69 20.66 -4.34
N SER A 58 -21.00 20.78 -4.56
CA SER A 58 -21.66 21.98 -5.12
C SER A 58 -22.17 22.95 -4.04
N ARG A 59 -21.52 23.02 -2.87
CA ARG A 59 -21.88 24.01 -1.84
C ARG A 59 -20.74 25.03 -1.72
N PRO A 60 -21.00 26.32 -2.01
CA PRO A 60 -20.00 27.39 -1.91
C PRO A 60 -19.52 27.60 -0.47
#